data_AF-A0A177IBU2-F1
#
_entry.id   AF-A0A177IBU2-F1
#
_cell.length_a   1.000
_cell.length_b   1.000
_cell.length_c   1.000
_cell.angle_alpha   90.00
_cell.angle_beta   90.00
_cell.angle_gamma   90.00
#
_symmetry.space_group_name_H-M   'P 1'
#
loop_
_entity.id
_entity.type
_entity.pdbx_description
1 polymer ?
#
loop_
_entity_poly.entity_id
_entity_poly.type
_entity_poly.pdbx_seq_one_letter_code
_entity_poly.pdbx_strand_id
1 'polypeptide(L)'
;MVLLKPYHEYYNEYTEKVSELLEEFPANAQITGEARKKESIALYGSILRLLNILTSFDELAGNEILTERQDQDYRSIYLECYAEFKGERESEKETINDDVVFEIELIKQAEINVDYILMLVEKYREKRGDGEVKEIRAQITRAVDASPSLRNKRDLVEAFVDSVSTDGEIEEEWRKFIVG
;
A
#
# COMPACT_ATOMS: atom_id res chain seq x y z
N MET A 1 1.21 -9.52 -30.60
CA MET A 1 1.23 -8.13 -30.10
C MET A 1 -0.14 -7.89 -29.50
N VAL A 2 -0.23 -7.77 -28.18
CA VAL A 2 -1.49 -7.43 -27.52
C VAL A 2 -1.67 -5.93 -27.69
N LEU A 3 -2.78 -5.51 -28.30
CA LEU A 3 -3.13 -4.10 -28.43
C LEU A 3 -3.75 -3.67 -27.09
N LEU A 4 -3.19 -2.63 -26.45
CA LEU A 4 -3.83 -2.02 -25.29
C LEU A 4 -5.15 -1.39 -25.72
N LYS A 5 -6.16 -1.44 -24.84
CA LYS A 5 -7.39 -0.68 -25.04
C LYS A 5 -7.10 0.83 -24.95
N PRO A 6 -7.98 1.68 -25.49
CA PRO A 6 -7.89 3.13 -25.29
C PRO A 6 -7.94 3.53 -23.81
N TYR A 7 -7.24 4.60 -23.44
CA TYR A 7 -7.23 5.18 -22.08
C TYR A 7 -8.62 5.27 -21.45
N HIS A 8 -9.60 5.82 -22.17
CA HIS A 8 -10.94 6.05 -21.65
C HIS A 8 -11.66 4.76 -21.22
N GLU A 9 -11.38 3.61 -21.85
CA GLU A 9 -11.98 2.34 -21.45
C GLU A 9 -11.43 1.90 -20.09
N TYR A 10 -10.12 1.97 -19.90
CA TYR A 10 -9.49 1.66 -18.61
C TYR A 10 -9.88 2.66 -17.53
N TYR A 11 -9.99 3.95 -17.87
CA TYR A 11 -10.32 5.01 -16.92
C TYR A 11 -11.77 4.92 -16.46
N ASN A 12 -12.71 4.56 -17.35
CA ASN A 12 -14.10 4.31 -16.96
C ASN A 12 -14.21 3.11 -16.01
N GLU A 13 -13.52 2.00 -16.31
CA GLU A 13 -13.50 0.84 -15.43
C GLU A 13 -12.87 1.17 -14.06
N TYR A 14 -11.80 1.97 -14.05
CA TYR A 14 -11.18 2.48 -12.83
C TYR A 14 -12.16 3.34 -12.02
N THR A 15 -12.90 4.23 -12.69
CA THR A 15 -13.92 5.08 -12.06
C THR A 15 -15.03 4.27 -11.41
N GLU A 16 -15.55 3.27 -12.11
CA GLU A 16 -16.60 2.38 -11.59
C GLU A 16 -16.12 1.64 -10.33
N LYS A 17 -14.92 1.05 -10.38
CA LYS A 17 -14.36 0.30 -9.25
C LYS A 17 -14.01 1.17 -8.06
N VAL A 18 -13.46 2.37 -8.29
CA VAL A 18 -13.20 3.31 -7.20
C VAL A 18 -14.50 3.77 -6.54
N SER A 19 -15.55 4.01 -7.34
CA SER A 19 -16.86 4.37 -6.81
C SER A 19 -17.43 3.25 -5.94
N GLU A 20 -17.37 2.01 -6.43
CA GLU A 20 -17.77 0.81 -5.67
C GLU A 20 -16.96 0.66 -4.37
N LEU A 21 -15.63 0.88 -4.42
CA LEU A 21 -14.76 0.80 -3.26
C LEU A 21 -15.17 1.82 -2.18
N LEU A 22 -15.37 3.08 -2.59
CA LEU A 22 -15.74 4.16 -1.67
C LEU A 22 -17.14 3.97 -1.05
N GLU A 23 -18.06 3.34 -1.77
CA GLU A 23 -19.42 3.07 -1.30
C GLU A 23 -19.51 1.85 -0.38
N GLU A 24 -18.95 0.71 -0.79
CA GLU A 24 -19.10 -0.57 -0.08
C GLU A 24 -18.06 -0.79 1.02
N PHE A 25 -16.89 -0.15 0.90
CA PHE A 25 -15.75 -0.35 1.80
C PHE A 25 -15.12 0.99 2.20
N PRO A 26 -15.84 1.92 2.85
CA PRO A 26 -15.26 3.20 3.23
C PRO A 26 -14.06 3.01 4.17
N ALA A 27 -12.96 3.71 3.90
CA ALA A 27 -11.67 3.55 4.59
C ALA A 27 -11.70 3.67 6.12
N ASN A 28 -12.69 4.37 6.69
CA ASN A 28 -12.85 4.53 8.14
C ASN A 28 -13.75 3.46 8.80
N ALA A 29 -14.29 2.53 8.01
CA ALA A 29 -15.15 1.45 8.51
C ALA A 29 -14.37 0.15 8.67
N GLN A 30 -14.68 -0.58 9.74
CA GLN A 30 -14.10 -1.89 9.97
C GLN A 30 -14.73 -2.93 9.03
N ILE A 31 -13.91 -3.58 8.22
CA ILE A 31 -14.34 -4.69 7.36
C ILE A 31 -14.40 -5.97 8.20
N THR A 32 -15.60 -6.46 8.45
CA THR A 32 -15.84 -7.64 9.30
C THR A 32 -16.31 -8.84 8.46
N GLY A 33 -15.79 -10.02 8.79
CA GLY A 33 -16.08 -11.27 8.10
C GLY A 33 -15.16 -11.57 6.92
N GLU A 34 -14.72 -12.83 6.82
CA GLU A 34 -13.77 -13.29 5.80
C GLU A 34 -14.27 -13.01 4.37
N ALA A 35 -15.56 -13.28 4.08
CA ALA A 35 -16.14 -13.05 2.75
C ALA A 35 -16.03 -11.58 2.31
N ARG A 36 -16.39 -10.65 3.19
CA ARG A 36 -16.28 -9.19 2.94
C ARG A 36 -14.83 -8.74 2.75
N LYS A 37 -13.88 -9.30 3.52
CA LYS A 37 -12.44 -9.05 3.32
C LYS A 37 -11.98 -9.53 1.95
N LYS A 38 -12.41 -10.72 1.52
CA LYS A 38 -12.08 -11.24 0.17
C LYS A 38 -12.63 -10.35 -0.94
N GLU A 39 -13.87 -9.87 -0.79
CA GLU A 39 -14.49 -8.92 -1.72
C GLU A 39 -13.68 -7.61 -1.81
N SER A 40 -13.30 -7.02 -0.67
CA SER A 40 -12.50 -5.79 -0.66
C SER A 40 -11.10 -5.99 -1.28
N ILE A 41 -10.45 -7.12 -0.99
CA ILE A 41 -9.15 -7.49 -1.59
C ILE A 41 -9.28 -7.63 -3.11
N ALA A 42 -10.31 -8.32 -3.60
CA ALA A 42 -10.51 -8.53 -5.03
C ALA A 42 -10.79 -7.20 -5.76
N LEU A 43 -11.58 -6.33 -5.15
CA LEU A 43 -11.92 -5.02 -5.68
C LEU A 43 -10.69 -4.10 -5.73
N TYR A 44 -9.98 -3.92 -4.61
CA TYR A 44 -8.79 -3.08 -4.57
C TYR A 44 -7.65 -3.64 -5.43
N GLY A 45 -7.47 -4.96 -5.49
CA GLY A 45 -6.53 -5.60 -6.41
C GLY A 45 -6.84 -5.28 -7.88
N SER A 46 -8.12 -5.19 -8.25
CA SER A 46 -8.52 -4.78 -9.59
C SER A 46 -8.19 -3.30 -9.87
N ILE A 47 -8.35 -2.44 -8.87
CA ILE A 47 -7.98 -1.02 -8.95
C ILE A 47 -6.46 -0.87 -9.13
N LEU A 48 -5.65 -1.62 -8.39
CA LEU A 48 -4.18 -1.60 -8.54
C LEU A 48 -3.73 -2.03 -9.94
N ARG A 49 -4.36 -3.07 -10.50
CA ARG A 49 -4.09 -3.50 -11.88
C ARG A 49 -4.43 -2.43 -12.91
N LEU A 50 -5.57 -1.76 -12.75
CA LEU A 50 -5.98 -0.67 -13.62
C LEU A 50 -5.05 0.53 -13.49
N LEU A 51 -4.68 0.93 -12.26
CA LEU A 51 -3.71 1.99 -12.02
C LEU A 51 -2.37 1.67 -12.67
N ASN A 52 -1.87 0.44 -12.54
CA ASN A 52 -0.62 0.03 -13.16
C ASN A 52 -0.64 0.11 -14.71
N ILE A 53 -1.82 -0.04 -15.32
CA ILE A 53 -1.99 0.18 -16.77
C ILE A 53 -2.09 1.68 -17.06
N LEU A 54 -2.94 2.39 -16.31
CA LEU A 54 -3.23 3.81 -16.51
C LEU A 54 -2.01 4.71 -16.28
N THR A 55 -1.07 4.34 -15.42
CA THR A 55 0.18 5.10 -15.19
C THR A 55 1.10 5.16 -16.42
N SER A 56 0.88 4.30 -17.42
CA SER A 56 1.58 4.38 -18.71
C SER A 56 1.01 5.45 -19.65
N PHE A 57 -0.11 6.09 -19.29
CA PHE A 57 -0.78 7.15 -20.04
C PHE A 57 -0.55 8.49 -19.34
N ASP A 58 -0.06 9.49 -20.08
CA ASP A 58 0.17 10.83 -19.55
C ASP A 58 -1.14 11.48 -19.06
N GLU A 59 -2.29 11.08 -19.61
CA GLU A 59 -3.62 11.58 -19.25
C GLU A 59 -4.03 11.22 -17.80
N LEU A 60 -3.43 10.21 -17.16
CA LEU A 60 -3.76 9.89 -15.77
C LEU A 60 -3.32 10.99 -14.80
N ALA A 61 -2.17 11.63 -15.06
CA ALA A 61 -1.56 12.56 -14.11
C ALA A 61 -2.48 13.74 -13.78
N GLY A 62 -2.90 13.84 -12.52
CA GLY A 62 -3.84 14.86 -12.04
C GLY A 62 -5.32 14.52 -12.25
N ASN A 63 -5.62 13.31 -12.76
CA ASN A 63 -6.96 12.75 -12.90
C ASN A 63 -7.15 11.49 -12.03
N GLU A 64 -6.28 11.25 -11.05
CA GLU A 64 -6.49 10.21 -10.05
C GLU A 64 -7.75 10.53 -9.22
N ILE A 65 -8.59 9.52 -8.98
CA ILE A 65 -9.88 9.71 -8.28
C ILE A 65 -9.70 9.63 -6.77
N LEU A 66 -8.86 8.71 -6.31
CA LEU A 66 -8.48 8.62 -4.91
C LEU A 66 -7.51 9.75 -4.59
N THR A 67 -7.77 10.47 -3.50
CA THR A 67 -6.75 11.33 -2.92
C THR A 67 -5.58 10.50 -2.40
N GLU A 68 -4.39 11.10 -2.31
CA GLU A 68 -3.18 10.45 -1.77
C GLU A 68 -3.48 9.77 -0.42
N ARG A 69 -4.13 10.49 0.50
CA ARG A 69 -4.55 9.95 1.80
C ARG A 69 -5.49 8.74 1.68
N GLN A 70 -6.50 8.80 0.81
CA GLN A 70 -7.42 7.66 0.63
C GLN A 70 -6.69 6.46 0.03
N ASP A 71 -5.80 6.66 -0.93
CA ASP A 71 -5.01 5.58 -1.50
C ASP A 71 -4.14 4.93 -0.41
N GLN A 72 -3.49 5.73 0.44
CA GLN A 72 -2.73 5.23 1.59
C GLN A 72 -3.60 4.43 2.57
N ASP A 73 -4.77 4.95 2.95
CA ASP A 73 -5.68 4.26 3.86
C ASP A 73 -6.08 2.88 3.29
N TYR A 74 -6.41 2.81 1.99
CA TYR A 74 -6.75 1.54 1.33
C TYR A 74 -5.57 0.57 1.21
N ARG A 75 -4.34 1.08 0.96
CA ARG A 75 -3.13 0.24 0.98
C ARG A 75 -2.90 -0.38 2.35
N SER A 76 -3.05 0.40 3.42
CA SER A 76 -2.91 -0.10 4.80
C SER A 76 -3.92 -1.21 5.07
N ILE A 77 -5.20 -1.00 4.75
CA ILE A 77 -6.26 -2.03 4.88
C ILE A 77 -5.90 -3.30 4.09
N TYR A 78 -5.42 -3.14 2.85
CA TYR A 78 -5.04 -4.26 1.99
C TYR A 78 -3.88 -5.09 2.56
N LEU A 79 -2.86 -4.42 3.10
CA LEU A 79 -1.68 -5.03 3.71
C LEU A 79 -2.00 -5.70 5.05
N GLU A 80 -2.90 -5.12 5.85
CA GLU A 80 -3.42 -5.75 7.06
C GLU A 80 -4.13 -7.06 6.74
N CYS A 81 -5.01 -7.06 5.74
CA CYS A 81 -5.66 -8.28 5.28
C CYS A 81 -4.65 -9.31 4.77
N TYR A 82 -3.61 -8.88 4.05
CA TYR A 82 -2.54 -9.79 3.62
C TYR A 82 -1.81 -10.44 4.80
N ALA A 83 -1.48 -9.66 5.83
CA ALA A 83 -0.80 -10.17 7.02
C ALA A 83 -1.66 -11.18 7.80
N GLU A 84 -2.96 -10.89 7.94
CA GLU A 84 -3.94 -11.79 8.58
C GLU A 84 -4.05 -13.12 7.85
N PHE A 85 -4.33 -13.09 6.54
CA PHE A 85 -4.48 -14.31 5.72
C PHE A 85 -3.18 -15.12 5.60
N LYS A 86 -2.02 -14.45 5.69
CA LYS A 86 -0.73 -15.15 5.73
C LYS A 86 -0.50 -15.85 7.07
N GLY A 87 -0.85 -15.22 8.18
CA GLY A 87 -0.74 -15.80 9.52
C GLY A 87 -1.63 -17.03 9.71
N GLU A 88 -2.85 -16.99 9.19
CA GLU A 88 -3.81 -18.11 9.22
C GLU A 88 -3.25 -19.36 8.50
N ARG A 89 -2.62 -19.18 7.33
CA ARG A 89 -1.98 -20.27 6.55
C ARG A 89 -0.81 -20.94 7.27
N GLU A 90 -0.13 -20.26 8.19
CA GLU A 90 0.97 -20.84 8.98
C GLU A 90 0.46 -21.60 10.21
N SER A 91 -0.71 -21.24 10.75
CA SER A 91 -1.34 -21.89 11.91
C SER A 91 -2.20 -23.12 11.56
N GLU A 92 -2.82 -23.15 10.38
CA GLU A 92 -3.65 -24.27 9.93
C GLU A 92 -2.95 -25.05 8.81
N LYS A 93 -2.38 -26.22 9.15
CA LYS A 93 -1.55 -27.02 8.23
C LYS A 93 -2.30 -27.67 7.06
N GLU A 94 -3.60 -27.53 6.94
CA GLU A 94 -4.35 -28.10 5.82
C GLU A 94 -5.55 -27.22 5.47
N THR A 95 -5.57 -26.76 4.21
CA THR A 95 -6.73 -26.25 3.47
C THR A 95 -7.10 -24.78 3.76
N ILE A 96 -7.65 -24.09 2.75
CA ILE A 96 -8.37 -22.79 2.82
C ILE A 96 -7.50 -21.54 2.55
N ASN A 97 -7.22 -21.24 1.28
CA ASN A 97 -7.56 -19.97 0.62
C ASN A 97 -6.89 -19.83 -0.76
N ASP A 98 -7.40 -20.56 -1.75
CA ASP A 98 -7.03 -20.42 -3.18
C ASP A 98 -7.86 -19.35 -3.91
N ASP A 99 -8.89 -18.79 -3.27
CA ASP A 99 -9.89 -17.94 -3.95
C ASP A 99 -9.48 -16.47 -4.07
N VAL A 100 -8.39 -16.05 -3.41
CA VAL A 100 -7.94 -14.65 -3.40
C VAL A 100 -6.46 -14.52 -3.73
N VAL A 101 -6.19 -13.78 -4.79
CA VAL A 101 -4.85 -13.42 -5.25
C VAL A 101 -4.54 -11.99 -4.82
N PHE A 102 -3.48 -11.83 -4.02
CA PHE A 102 -2.99 -10.51 -3.61
C PHE A 102 -2.00 -9.95 -4.63
N GLU A 103 -2.18 -8.69 -5.00
CA GLU A 103 -1.33 -7.95 -5.93
C GLU A 103 -0.13 -7.29 -5.23
N ILE A 104 0.57 -8.05 -4.38
CA ILE A 104 1.66 -7.54 -3.54
C ILE A 104 2.82 -6.95 -4.36
N GLU A 105 3.06 -7.47 -5.57
CA GLU A 105 4.10 -6.91 -6.45
C GLU A 105 3.68 -5.54 -7.02
N LEU A 106 2.40 -5.31 -7.32
CA LEU A 106 1.91 -4.00 -7.76
C LEU A 106 1.95 -2.98 -6.61
N ILE A 107 1.62 -3.45 -5.41
CA ILE A 107 1.81 -2.69 -4.17
C ILE A 107 3.29 -2.30 -4.06
N LYS A 108 4.24 -3.24 -4.04
CA LYS A 108 5.70 -2.95 -3.96
C LYS A 108 6.21 -1.99 -5.05
N GLN A 109 5.69 -2.11 -6.28
CA GLN A 109 6.07 -1.24 -7.39
C GLN A 109 5.58 0.21 -7.21
N ALA A 110 4.37 0.39 -6.66
CA ALA A 110 3.85 1.69 -6.25
C ALA A 110 4.48 2.20 -4.94
N GLU A 111 4.82 1.29 -4.03
CA GLU A 111 5.42 1.49 -2.69
C GLU A 111 6.91 1.83 -2.70
N ILE A 112 7.53 1.85 -3.86
CA ILE A 112 8.79 2.56 -4.12
C ILE A 112 8.57 4.10 -4.08
N ASN A 113 7.55 4.53 -3.35
CA ASN A 113 7.18 5.90 -3.08
C ASN A 113 7.06 6.10 -1.56
N VAL A 114 7.17 7.34 -1.11
CA VAL A 114 7.42 7.72 0.28
C VAL A 114 6.43 7.11 1.29
N ASP A 115 5.17 6.92 0.93
CA ASP A 115 4.10 6.54 1.86
C ASP A 115 4.25 5.12 2.44
N TYR A 116 4.78 4.18 1.67
CA TYR A 116 5.07 2.84 2.16
C TYR A 116 6.17 2.84 3.22
N ILE A 117 7.20 3.65 2.97
CA ILE A 117 8.27 3.88 3.93
C ILE A 117 7.67 4.44 5.22
N LEU A 118 6.74 5.38 5.13
CA LEU A 118 6.06 5.95 6.29
C LEU A 118 5.24 4.91 7.07
N MET A 119 4.48 4.04 6.39
CA MET A 119 3.77 2.94 7.06
C MET A 119 4.73 1.94 7.71
N LEU A 120 5.85 1.57 7.06
CA LEU A 120 6.85 0.70 7.66
C LEU A 120 7.54 1.37 8.87
N VAL A 121 7.75 2.68 8.81
CA VAL A 121 8.27 3.49 9.94
C VAL A 121 7.26 3.52 11.09
N GLU A 122 5.96 3.59 10.81
CA GLU A 122 4.91 3.49 11.82
C GLU A 122 4.93 2.11 12.51
N LYS A 123 4.95 1.02 11.74
CA LYS A 123 5.11 -0.34 12.27
C LYS A 123 6.41 -0.50 13.06
N TYR A 124 7.50 0.12 12.60
CA TYR A 124 8.77 0.16 13.30
C TYR A 124 8.65 0.84 14.67
N ARG A 125 7.85 1.91 14.79
CA ARG A 125 7.56 2.59 16.06
C ARG A 125 6.72 1.73 16.99
N GLU A 126 5.64 1.14 16.50
CA GLU A 126 4.73 0.32 17.32
C GLU A 126 5.44 -0.87 17.97
N LYS A 127 6.43 -1.44 17.26
CA LYS A 127 7.22 -2.59 17.72
C LYS A 127 8.50 -2.18 18.45
N ARG A 128 8.75 -0.88 18.67
CA ARG A 128 9.99 -0.35 19.26
C ARG A 128 10.14 -0.84 20.71
N GLY A 129 10.99 -1.85 20.90
CA GLY A 129 11.21 -2.51 22.19
C GLY A 129 11.03 -4.04 22.13
N ASP A 130 10.50 -4.56 21.03
CA ASP A 130 10.34 -5.99 20.76
C ASP A 130 11.50 -6.53 19.87
N GLY A 131 11.66 -7.85 19.80
CA GLY A 131 12.71 -8.51 18.99
C GLY A 131 12.55 -8.32 17.47
N GLU A 132 11.38 -7.88 17.02
CA GLU A 132 10.99 -7.75 15.61
C GLU A 132 11.51 -6.46 14.92
N VAL A 133 12.00 -5.49 15.70
CA VAL A 133 12.48 -4.17 15.21
C VAL A 133 13.55 -4.29 14.11
N LYS A 134 14.42 -5.30 14.22
CA LYS A 134 15.50 -5.53 13.24
C LYS A 134 14.97 -5.99 11.89
N GLU A 135 13.90 -6.79 11.87
CA GLU A 135 13.29 -7.30 10.64
C GLU A 135 12.55 -6.17 9.91
N ILE A 136 11.81 -5.33 10.65
CA ILE A 136 11.12 -4.18 10.07
C ILE A 136 12.13 -3.17 9.49
N ARG A 137 13.25 -2.92 10.19
CA ARG A 137 14.31 -2.06 9.65
C ARG A 137 14.93 -2.63 8.38
N ALA A 138 15.17 -3.94 8.32
CA ALA A 138 15.66 -4.59 7.11
C ALA A 138 14.65 -4.52 5.95
N GLN A 139 13.35 -4.52 6.23
CA GLN A 139 12.30 -4.30 5.23
C GLN A 139 12.30 -2.87 4.71
N ILE A 140 12.45 -1.86 5.59
CA ILE A 140 12.58 -0.45 5.19
C ILE A 140 13.77 -0.27 4.24
N THR A 141 14.97 -0.76 4.61
CA THR A 141 16.16 -0.64 3.77
C THR A 141 15.96 -1.34 2.41
N ARG A 142 15.38 -2.54 2.38
CA ARG A 142 15.06 -3.26 1.13
C ARG A 142 14.09 -2.49 0.24
N ALA A 143 13.07 -1.86 0.82
CA ALA A 143 12.09 -1.06 0.10
C ALA A 143 12.73 0.20 -0.54
N VAL A 144 13.58 0.90 0.22
CA VAL A 144 14.34 2.06 -0.26
C VAL A 144 15.29 1.68 -1.38
N ASP A 145 16.00 0.55 -1.26
CA ASP A 145 16.97 0.10 -2.25
C ASP A 145 16.31 -0.40 -3.54
N ALA A 146 15.11 -0.99 -3.44
CA ALA A 146 14.31 -1.42 -4.59
C ALA A 146 13.81 -0.22 -5.41
N SER A 147 13.70 0.95 -4.78
CA SER A 147 13.14 2.17 -5.33
C SER A 147 14.19 3.07 -6.02
N PRO A 148 14.15 3.30 -7.35
CA PRO A 148 15.08 4.25 -7.98
C PRO A 148 14.97 5.70 -7.46
N SER A 149 13.76 6.17 -7.14
CA SER A 149 13.49 7.53 -6.63
C SER A 149 13.96 7.72 -5.19
N LEU A 150 13.60 6.80 -4.29
CA LEU A 150 14.01 6.79 -2.87
C LEU A 150 15.46 6.38 -2.66
N ARG A 151 16.06 5.55 -3.53
CA ARG A 151 17.49 5.19 -3.42
C ARG A 151 18.40 6.41 -3.50
N ASN A 152 18.04 7.41 -4.32
CA ASN A 152 18.73 8.69 -4.37
C ASN A 152 18.54 9.53 -3.09
N LYS A 153 17.54 9.21 -2.26
CA LYS A 153 17.20 9.83 -0.98
C LYS A 153 17.41 8.87 0.20
N ARG A 154 18.19 7.81 0.03
CA ARG A 154 18.35 6.74 1.03
C ARG A 154 18.81 7.27 2.38
N ASP A 155 19.81 8.14 2.36
CA ASP A 155 20.37 8.72 3.59
C ASP A 155 19.33 9.61 4.31
N LEU A 156 18.45 10.28 3.56
CA LEU A 156 17.35 11.07 4.12
C LEU A 156 16.32 10.15 4.81
N VAL A 157 15.96 9.04 4.17
CA VAL A 157 15.01 8.08 4.72
C VAL A 157 15.57 7.39 5.97
N GLU A 158 16.82 6.93 5.95
CA GLU A 158 17.46 6.33 7.13
C GLU A 158 17.58 7.34 8.28
N ALA A 159 17.94 8.59 7.98
CA ALA A 159 17.99 9.65 8.99
C ALA A 159 16.61 9.94 9.60
N PHE A 160 15.54 9.90 8.79
CA PHE A 160 14.18 10.03 9.30
C PHE A 160 13.81 8.88 10.23
N VAL A 161 14.05 7.63 9.80
CA VAL A 161 13.80 6.41 10.60
C VAL A 161 14.52 6.48 11.96
N ASP A 162 15.75 6.98 11.97
CA ASP A 162 16.54 7.13 13.21
C ASP A 162 16.03 8.25 14.11
N SER A 163 15.48 9.32 13.52
CA SER A 163 15.00 10.51 14.23
C SER A 163 13.55 10.41 14.71
N VAL A 164 12.78 9.45 14.20
CA VAL A 164 11.34 9.38 14.43
C VAL A 164 11.00 9.23 15.91
N SER A 165 10.06 10.05 16.36
CA SER A 165 9.59 10.06 17.74
C SER A 165 8.80 8.79 18.07
N THR A 166 8.39 8.60 19.32
CA THR A 166 7.48 7.51 19.72
C THR A 166 5.99 7.89 19.62
N ASP A 167 5.69 9.15 19.35
CA ASP A 167 4.39 9.78 19.53
C ASP A 167 4.17 10.91 18.51
N GLY A 168 3.08 10.86 17.74
CA GLY A 168 2.77 11.85 16.69
C GLY A 168 2.39 11.22 15.34
N GLU A 169 1.81 12.04 14.45
CA GLU A 169 1.42 11.64 13.09
C GLU A 169 2.66 11.59 12.18
N ILE A 170 2.97 10.40 11.64
CA ILE A 170 4.20 10.13 10.87
C ILE A 170 4.32 11.02 9.64
N GLU A 171 3.22 11.27 8.95
CA GLU A 171 3.20 12.13 7.77
C GLU A 171 3.57 13.58 8.11
N GLU A 172 3.13 14.08 9.25
CA GLU A 172 3.46 15.43 9.71
C GLU A 172 4.94 15.53 10.11
N GLU A 173 5.46 14.52 10.81
CA GLU A 173 6.88 14.42 11.16
C GLU A 173 7.76 14.36 9.91
N TRP A 174 7.39 13.57 8.91
CA TRP A 174 8.09 13.49 7.63
C TRP A 174 8.07 14.82 6.88
N ARG A 175 6.90 15.48 6.79
CA ARG A 175 6.79 16.81 6.16
C ARG A 175 7.67 17.85 6.84
N LYS A 176 7.77 17.83 8.16
CA LYS A 176 8.69 18.71 8.91
C LYS A 176 10.15 18.37 8.63
N PHE A 177 10.48 17.08 8.55
CA PHE A 177 11.84 16.59 8.31
C PHE A 177 12.39 16.96 6.93
N ILE A 178 11.54 17.02 5.90
CA ILE A 178 11.97 17.39 4.53
C ILE A 178 12.02 18.91 4.29
N VAL A 179 11.33 19.72 5.11
CA VAL A 179 11.27 21.19 4.98
C VAL A 179 12.27 21.91 5.91
N GLY A 180 12.67 21.27 7.02
CA GLY A 180 13.63 21.78 8.00
C GLY A 180 15.08 21.53 7.62
#